data_AF-A0A9E5FFY8-F1
#
_entry.id   AF-A0A9E5FFY8-F1
#
_cell.length_a   1.000
_cell.length_b   1.000
_cell.length_c   1.000
_cell.angle_alpha   90.00
_cell.angle_beta   90.00
_cell.angle_gamma   90.00
#
_symmetry.space_group_name_H-M   'P 1'
#
loop_
_entity.id
_entity.type
_entity.pdbx_description
1 polymer ?
#
loop_
_entity_poly.entity_id
_entity_poly.type
_entity_poly.pdbx_seq_one_letter_code
_entity_poly.pdbx_strand_id
1 'polypeptide(L)'
;MRIAECQELLRAEGLDGWLLYDFRGSNPLARRVLGLPVDRFLSRRWFYFIPAHGAPRQLVHRIESGALEGLPGEKTVYLRYS
;
A
#
# COMPACT_ATOMS: atom_id res chain seq x y z
N MET A 1 -2.77 -2.71 11.32
CA MET A 1 -2.25 -3.94 10.68
C MET A 1 -0.85 -4.23 11.19
N ARG A 2 -0.57 -5.47 11.59
CA ARG A 2 0.78 -5.89 11.98
C ARG A 2 1.47 -6.51 10.76
N ILE A 3 2.48 -5.82 10.22
CA ILE A 3 3.22 -6.27 9.03
C ILE A 3 3.80 -7.67 9.23
N ALA A 4 4.35 -7.96 10.42
CA ALA A 4 4.94 -9.26 10.74
C ALA A 4 3.97 -10.43 10.51
N GLU A 5 2.70 -10.28 10.91
CA GLU A 5 1.69 -11.34 10.72
C GLU A 5 1.34 -11.55 9.25
N CYS A 6 1.22 -10.46 8.49
CA CYS A 6 1.01 -10.56 7.04
C CYS A 6 2.18 -11.31 6.38
N GLN A 7 3.41 -11.03 6.80
CA GLN A 7 4.60 -11.70 6.26
C GLN A 7 4.69 -13.17 6.67
N GLU A 8 4.26 -13.53 7.88
CA GLU A 8 4.14 -14.92 8.31
C GLU A 8 3.14 -15.70 7.45
N LEU A 9 1.95 -15.13 7.22
CA LEU A 9 0.94 -15.74 6.35
C LEU A 9 1.44 -15.88 4.91
N LEU A 10 2.07 -14.84 4.36
CA LEU A 10 2.65 -14.89 3.02
C LEU A 10 3.65 -16.04 2.88
N ARG A 11 4.53 -16.24 3.87
CA ARG A 11 5.49 -17.35 3.88
C ARG A 11 4.81 -18.71 4.02
N ALA A 12 3.81 -18.82 4.88
CA ALA A 12 3.06 -20.07 5.08
C ALA A 12 2.33 -20.52 3.80
N GLU A 13 1.81 -19.56 3.03
CA GLU A 13 1.13 -19.78 1.76
C GLU A 13 2.09 -19.88 0.55
N GLY A 14 3.41 -19.75 0.76
CA GLY A 14 4.40 -19.79 -0.32
C GLY A 14 4.30 -18.62 -1.30
N LEU A 15 3.80 -17.46 -0.85
CA LEU A 15 3.63 -16.24 -1.64
C LEU A 15 4.76 -15.25 -1.39
N ASP A 16 5.25 -14.59 -2.44
CA ASP A 16 6.35 -13.63 -2.34
C ASP A 16 5.96 -12.28 -1.74
N GLY A 17 4.67 -11.94 -1.76
CA GLY A 17 4.19 -10.67 -1.24
C GLY A 17 2.74 -10.37 -1.55
N TRP A 18 2.24 -9.29 -0.94
CA TRP A 18 0.91 -8.75 -1.16
C TRP A 18 0.98 -7.32 -1.66
N LEU A 19 0.46 -7.09 -2.87
CA LEU A 19 0.32 -5.75 -3.44
C LEU A 19 -1.10 -5.22 -3.23
N LEU A 20 -1.24 -4.25 -2.33
CA LEU A 20 -2.48 -3.53 -2.09
C LEU A 20 -2.54 -2.30 -3.00
N TYR A 21 -3.72 -2.04 -3.54
CA TYR A 21 -3.96 -0.98 -4.52
C TYR A 21 -5.35 -0.38 -4.33
N ASP A 22 -5.44 0.93 -4.56
CA ASP A 22 -6.71 1.62 -4.73
C ASP A 22 -6.62 2.78 -5.71
N PHE A 23 -7.75 3.09 -6.33
CA PHE A 23 -7.99 4.26 -7.15
C PHE A 23 -9.42 4.72 -6.96
N ARG A 24 -9.63 5.96 -6.51
CA ARG A 24 -10.97 6.53 -6.29
C ARG A 24 -11.86 5.67 -5.39
N GLY A 25 -11.29 4.95 -4.42
CA GLY A 25 -12.06 4.13 -3.48
C GLY A 25 -12.60 2.82 -4.09
N SER A 26 -12.06 2.37 -5.22
CA SER A 26 -12.38 1.07 -5.84
C SER A 26 -12.15 -0.13 -4.93
N ASN A 27 -11.25 -0.03 -3.95
CA ASN A 27 -10.88 -1.13 -3.07
C ASN A 27 -11.02 -0.74 -1.58
N PRO A 28 -12.24 -0.78 -1.02
CA PRO A 28 -12.47 -0.48 0.39
C PRO A 28 -11.73 -1.44 1.32
N LEU A 29 -11.49 -2.69 0.90
CA LEU A 29 -10.77 -3.68 1.70
C LEU A 29 -9.30 -3.27 1.89
N ALA A 30 -8.61 -2.85 0.83
CA ALA A 30 -7.22 -2.39 0.95
C ALA A 30 -7.08 -1.21 1.91
N ARG A 31 -8.04 -0.27 1.89
CA ARG A 31 -8.07 0.85 2.83
C ARG A 31 -8.25 0.39 4.27
N ARG A 32 -9.20 -0.52 4.52
CA ARG A 32 -9.43 -1.10 5.86
C ARG A 32 -8.22 -1.86 6.38
N VAL A 33 -7.61 -2.69 5.54
CA VAL A 33 -6.38 -3.44 5.87
C VAL A 33 -5.27 -2.48 6.28
N LEU A 34 -5.07 -1.38 5.55
CA LEU A 34 -4.05 -0.39 5.85
C LEU A 34 -4.43 0.62 6.95
N GLY A 35 -5.66 0.58 7.48
CA GLY A 35 -6.15 1.57 8.44
C GLY A 35 -6.29 2.98 7.85
N LEU A 36 -6.46 3.10 6.54
CA LEU A 36 -6.68 4.37 5.85
C LEU A 36 -8.15 4.79 5.95
N PRO A 37 -8.46 6.10 6.03
CA PRO A 37 -9.84 6.58 6.05
C PRO A 37 -10.58 6.15 4.78
N VAL A 38 -11.72 5.49 4.94
CA VAL A 38 -12.48 4.93 3.81
C VAL A 38 -13.19 6.04 3.02
N ASP A 39 -13.51 7.15 3.68
CA ASP A 39 -14.15 8.36 3.16
C ASP A 39 -13.19 9.36 2.51
N ARG A 40 -11.87 9.22 2.72
CA ARG A 40 -10.88 10.10 2.08
C ARG A 40 -10.89 9.93 0.56
N PHE A 41 -11.37 10.94 -0.15
CA PHE A 41 -11.32 10.95 -1.61
C PHE A 41 -9.88 11.12 -2.10
N LEU A 42 -9.39 10.13 -2.88
CA LEU A 42 -8.09 10.17 -3.54
C LEU A 42 -8.30 9.98 -5.04
N SER A 43 -7.83 10.94 -5.82
CA SER A 43 -8.02 10.99 -7.27
C SER A 43 -6.91 10.30 -8.04
N ARG A 44 -5.81 9.92 -7.38
CA ARG A 44 -4.63 9.26 -7.95
C ARG A 44 -4.45 7.85 -7.37
N ARG A 45 -3.76 7.02 -8.14
CA ARG A 45 -3.44 5.65 -7.74
C ARG A 45 -2.37 5.65 -6.66
N TRP A 46 -2.47 4.70 -5.75
CA TRP A 46 -1.40 4.35 -4.84
C TRP A 46 -1.26 2.83 -4.77
N PHE A 47 -0.07 2.38 -4.40
CA PHE A 47 0.22 0.96 -4.18
C PHE A 47 1.01 0.81 -2.88
N TYR A 48 0.69 -0.23 -2.12
CA TYR A 48 1.41 -0.62 -0.92
C TYR A 48 1.80 -2.09 -1.02
N PHE A 49 3.10 -2.37 -1.08
CA PHE A 49 3.63 -3.71 -1.22
C PHE A 49 4.17 -4.22 0.11
N ILE A 50 3.67 -5.36 0.55
CA ILE A 50 4.16 -6.11 1.71
C ILE A 50 4.89 -7.35 1.19
N PRO A 51 6.23 -7.38 1.12
CA PRO A 51 6.95 -8.58 0.72
C PRO A 51 6.91 -9.63 1.83
N ALA A 52 7.03 -10.91 1.51
CA ALA A 52 7.19 -11.98 2.49
C ALA A 52 8.44 -11.81 3.39
N HIS A 53 9.45 -11.10 2.88
CA HIS A 53 10.70 -10.79 3.56
C HIS A 53 11.10 -9.32 3.31
N GLY A 54 11.61 -8.65 4.35
CA GLY A 54 12.11 -7.27 4.23
C GLY A 54 11.06 -6.20 4.53
N ALA A 55 11.37 -4.95 4.19
CA ALA A 55 10.52 -3.81 4.50
C ALA A 55 9.40 -3.63 3.46
N PRO A 56 8.20 -3.19 3.88
CA PRO A 56 7.15 -2.75 2.95
C PRO A 56 7.61 -1.60 2.05
N ARG A 57 6.90 -1.41 0.93
CA ARG A 57 7.18 -0.33 -0.03
C ARG A 57 5.91 0.40 -0.42
N GLN A 58 6.00 1.71 -0.55
CA GLN A 58 4.92 2.60 -0.94
C GLN A 58 5.21 3.17 -2.32
N LEU A 59 4.22 3.17 -3.20
CA LEU A 59 4.27 3.87 -4.49
C LEU A 59 3.09 4.84 -4.55
N VAL A 60 3.37 6.14 -4.56
CA VAL A 60 2.36 7.20 -4.53
C VAL A 60 2.57 8.21 -5.63
N HIS A 61 1.47 8.77 -6.14
CA HIS A 61 1.53 9.83 -7.13
C HIS A 61 2.01 11.14 -6.50
N ARG A 62 2.85 11.93 -7.20
CA ARG A 62 3.39 13.21 -6.70
C ARG A 62 2.34 14.19 -6.17
N ILE A 63 1.21 14.32 -6.87
CA ILE A 63 0.08 15.19 -6.46
C ILE A 63 -0.55 14.77 -5.12
N GLU A 64 -0.54 13.47 -4.80
CA GLU A 64 -1.17 12.91 -3.59
C GLU A 64 -0.13 12.06 -2.81
N SER A 65 1.05 12.62 -2.55
CA SER A 65 2.18 11.90 -1.89
C SER A 65 1.90 11.50 -0.44
N GLY A 66 0.89 12.12 0.18
CA GLY A 66 0.35 11.80 1.50
C GLY A 66 -0.73 10.70 1.50
N ALA A 67 -0.97 10.01 0.38
CA ALA A 67 -1.99 8.95 0.30
C ALA A 67 -1.77 7.81 1.31
N LEU A 68 -0.51 7.48 1.58
CA LEU A 68 -0.06 6.37 2.45
C LEU A 68 0.72 6.88 3.68
N GLU A 69 0.47 8.11 4.10
CA GLU A 69 1.13 8.72 5.24
C GLU A 69 0.92 7.91 6.54
N GLY A 70 1.98 7.80 7.35
CA GLY A 70 1.97 7.01 8.59
C GLY A 70 2.20 5.51 8.41
N LEU A 71 2.17 4.98 7.18
CA LEU A 71 2.55 3.58 6.94
C LEU A 71 4.07 3.41 6.94
N PRO A 72 4.59 2.28 7.44
CA PRO A 72 6.02 1.98 7.38
C PRO A 72 6.48 1.68 5.94
N GLY A 73 7.80 1.66 5.74
CA GLY A 73 8.40 1.28 4.46
C GLY A 73 8.86 2.46 3.61
N GLU A 74 9.69 2.15 2.62
CA GLU A 74 10.26 3.14 1.71
C GLU A 74 9.17 3.70 0.78
N LYS A 75 9.14 5.03 0.62
CA LYS A 75 8.18 5.71 -0.26
C LYS A 75 8.84 6.15 -1.57
N THR A 76 8.40 5.54 -2.65
CA THR A 76 8.67 5.97 -4.02
C THR A 76 7.56 6.88 -4.51
N VAL A 77 7.90 8.10 -4.91
CA VAL A 77 6.96 9.05 -5.50
C VAL A 77 7.10 9.00 -7.01
N TYR A 78 6.04 8.65 -7.71
CA TYR A 78 6.03 8.67 -9.17
C TYR A 78 5.30 9.91 -9.70
N LEU A 79 5.77 10.38 -10.85
CA LEU A 79 5.07 11.32 -11.70
C LEU A 79 5.20 10.77 -13.12
N ARG A 80 4.10 10.68 -13.87
CA ARG A 80 4.20 10.38 -15.29
C ARG A 80 4.77 11.63 -15.99
N TYR A 81 5.92 11.49 -16.63
CA TYR A 81 6.16 11.79 -18.06
C TYR A 81 7.65 11.59 -18.36
N SER A 82 7.95 10.52 -19.10
CA SER A 82 9.02 10.44 -20.10
C SER A 82 8.44 9.67 -21.26
#